data_AF-A0A4R8EQL1-F1
#
_entry.id   AF-A0A4R8EQL1-F1
#
_cell.length_a   1.000
_cell.length_b   1.000
_cell.length_c   1.000
_cell.angle_alpha   90.00
_cell.angle_beta   90.00
_cell.angle_gamma   90.00
#
_symmetry.space_group_name_H-M   'P 1'
#
loop_
_entity.id
_entity.type
_entity.pdbx_description
1 polymer ?
#
loop_
_entity_poly.entity_id
_entity_poly.type
_entity_poly.pdbx_seq_one_letter_code
_entity_poly.pdbx_strand_id
1 'polypeptide(L)'
;MEIGETGGIKVDHNYKTSDDDIYAVGDAIETYCALSCKPLRLPLAGPAQRQARAAADHIYNIPHINKGVIGLSTVKVFNLNAAATGLNEKKLKPMVFLTTLFISFLRIKLA
;
A
#
# COMPACT_ATOMS: atom_id res chain seq x y z
N MET A 1 -3.64 -1.96 21.68
CA MET A 1 -3.56 -2.18 20.22
C MET A 1 -4.87 -1.76 19.59
N GLU A 2 -4.85 -0.74 18.73
CA GLU A 2 -6.03 -0.21 18.03
C GLU A 2 -6.24 -0.86 16.66
N ILE A 3 -7.49 -1.01 16.25
CA ILE A 3 -7.89 -1.49 14.93
C ILE A 3 -8.40 -0.30 14.11
N GLY A 4 -7.89 -0.16 12.89
CA GLY A 4 -8.28 0.89 11.95
C GLY A 4 -9.64 0.63 11.29
N GLU A 5 -10.13 1.61 10.54
CA GLU A 5 -11.44 1.55 9.87
C GLU A 5 -11.55 0.42 8.83
N THR A 6 -10.41 -0.03 8.29
CA THR A 6 -10.32 -1.15 7.35
C THR A 6 -10.21 -2.52 8.02
N GLY A 7 -10.20 -2.58 9.36
CA GLY A 7 -10.04 -3.81 10.15
C GLY A 7 -8.59 -4.30 10.26
N GLY A 8 -7.61 -3.53 9.77
CA GLY A 8 -6.19 -3.79 10.00
C GLY A 8 -5.69 -3.15 11.30
N ILE A 9 -4.53 -3.55 11.79
CA ILE A 9 -3.89 -2.89 12.94
C ILE A 9 -3.55 -1.46 12.54
N LYS A 10 -4.01 -0.49 13.32
CA LYS A 10 -3.68 0.92 13.10
C LYS A 10 -2.25 1.18 13.56
N VAL A 11 -1.47 1.81 12.70
CA VAL A 11 -0.06 2.15 12.95
C VAL A 11 0.22 3.59 12.56
N ASP A 12 1.27 4.16 13.15
CA ASP A 12 1.78 5.47 12.76
C ASP A 12 2.67 5.41 11.51
N HIS A 13 3.31 6.54 11.15
CA HIS A 13 4.22 6.63 10.01
C HIS A 13 5.48 5.74 10.11
N ASN A 14 5.82 5.31 11.32
CA ASN A 14 6.96 4.45 11.65
C ASN A 14 6.56 3.00 11.88
N TYR A 15 5.30 2.65 11.60
CA TYR A 15 4.74 1.31 11.77
C TYR A 15 4.63 0.87 13.25
N LYS A 16 4.65 1.84 14.17
CA LYS A 16 4.44 1.63 15.59
C LYS A 16 2.93 1.56 15.88
N THR A 17 2.54 0.63 16.74
CA THR A 17 1.13 0.50 17.15
C THR A 17 0.78 1.50 18.25
N SER A 18 -0.44 1.43 18.80
CA SER A 18 -0.81 2.17 20.00
C SER A 18 -0.04 1.74 21.26
N ASP A 19 0.65 0.60 21.21
CA ASP A 19 1.53 0.11 22.26
C ASP A 19 2.98 0.43 21.87
N ASP A 20 3.70 1.08 22.79
CA ASP A 20 5.01 1.65 22.54
C ASP A 20 6.12 0.61 22.32
N ASP A 21 5.90 -0.64 22.69
CA ASP A 21 6.88 -1.72 22.51
C ASP A 21 6.56 -2.61 21.29
N ILE A 22 5.46 -2.33 20.58
CA ILE A 22 4.94 -3.20 19.52
C ILE A 22 4.90 -2.47 18.17
N TYR A 23 5.53 -3.09 17.18
CA TYR A 23 5.44 -2.72 15.77
C TYR A 23 4.58 -3.72 15.00
N ALA A 24 3.90 -3.26 13.97
CA ALA A 24 3.15 -4.11 13.06
C ALA A 24 3.42 -3.70 11.61
N VAL A 25 3.60 -4.67 10.72
CA VAL A 25 3.88 -4.44 9.29
C VAL A 25 3.18 -5.50 8.43
N GLY A 26 3.15 -5.27 7.12
CA GLY A 26 2.64 -6.22 6.14
C GLY A 26 1.12 -6.31 6.10
N ASP A 27 0.60 -7.50 5.86
CA ASP A 27 -0.81 -7.72 5.56
C ASP A 27 -1.74 -7.51 6.78
N ALA A 28 -1.15 -7.46 7.99
CA ALA A 28 -1.86 -7.25 9.25
C ALA A 28 -2.27 -5.79 9.46
N ILE A 29 -1.56 -4.83 8.87
CA ILE A 29 -1.78 -3.41 9.15
C ILE A 29 -2.77 -2.75 8.19
N GLU A 30 -3.31 -1.64 8.66
CA GLU A 30 -3.90 -0.61 7.82
C GLU A 30 -2.78 0.29 7.28
N THR A 31 -2.63 0.36 5.96
CA THR A 31 -1.68 1.25 5.29
C THR A 31 -2.40 2.47 4.72
N TYR A 32 -1.65 3.47 4.26
CA TYR A 32 -2.19 4.66 3.63
C TYR A 32 -2.10 4.59 2.10
N CYS A 33 -3.21 4.86 1.40
CA CYS A 33 -3.19 5.03 -0.05
C CYS A 33 -2.91 6.49 -0.42
N ALA A 34 -1.80 6.72 -1.12
CA ALA A 34 -1.33 8.06 -1.49
C ALA A 34 -2.26 8.80 -2.45
N LEU A 35 -3.06 8.08 -3.25
CA LEU A 35 -3.94 8.68 -4.25
C LEU A 35 -5.31 9.04 -3.70
N SER A 36 -5.89 8.19 -2.84
CA SER A 36 -7.20 8.45 -2.25
C SER A 36 -7.12 9.23 -0.94
N CYS A 37 -5.92 9.41 -0.40
CA CYS A 37 -5.66 9.96 0.93
C CYS A 37 -6.47 9.27 2.03
N LYS A 38 -6.69 7.96 1.87
CA LYS A 38 -7.49 7.14 2.78
C LYS A 38 -6.72 5.91 3.25
N PRO A 39 -7.03 5.41 4.45
CA PRO A 39 -6.59 4.10 4.89
C PRO A 39 -7.02 2.98 3.92
N LEU A 40 -6.19 1.96 3.82
CA LEU A 40 -6.33 0.84 2.89
C LEU A 40 -5.65 -0.39 3.47
N ARG A 41 -6.25 -1.58 3.29
CA ARG A 41 -5.52 -2.85 3.38
C ARG A 41 -5.03 -3.27 2.00
N LEU A 42 -3.73 -3.52 1.89
CA LEU A 42 -3.09 -3.93 0.65
C LEU A 42 -2.15 -5.12 0.91
N PRO A 43 -2.66 -6.36 0.85
CA PRO A 43 -1.86 -7.54 1.12
C PRO A 43 -0.92 -7.83 -0.06
N LEU A 44 0.30 -7.33 0.02
CA LEU A 44 1.32 -7.45 -1.03
C LEU A 44 2.72 -7.50 -0.42
N ALA A 45 3.55 -8.43 -0.92
CA ALA A 45 4.90 -8.65 -0.42
C ALA A 45 5.81 -7.41 -0.57
N GLY A 46 5.75 -6.69 -1.69
CA GLY A 46 6.63 -5.55 -1.96
C GLY A 46 6.47 -4.39 -0.95
N PRO A 47 5.24 -3.92 -0.67
CA PRO A 47 4.98 -3.03 0.45
C PRO A 47 5.41 -3.61 1.80
N ALA A 48 5.07 -4.86 2.11
CA ALA A 48 5.42 -5.48 3.40
C ALA A 48 6.93 -5.43 3.70
N GLN A 49 7.78 -5.72 2.71
CA GLN A 49 9.24 -5.65 2.86
C GLN A 49 9.74 -4.22 3.13
N ARG A 50 9.18 -3.23 2.44
CA ARG A 50 9.53 -1.80 2.66
C ARG A 50 9.09 -1.32 4.04
N GLN A 51 7.90 -1.75 4.48
CA GLN A 51 7.38 -1.44 5.82
C GLN A 51 8.27 -2.06 6.91
N ALA A 52 8.66 -3.33 6.76
CA ALA A 52 9.57 -4.00 7.70
C ALA A 52 10.93 -3.28 7.80
N ARG A 53 11.50 -2.86 6.65
CA ARG A 53 12.74 -2.08 6.64
C ARG A 53 12.59 -0.75 7.37
N ALA A 54 11.53 -0.01 7.10
CA ALA A 54 11.27 1.28 7.72
C ALA A 54 10.99 1.16 9.23
N ALA A 55 10.30 0.10 9.68
CA ALA A 55 10.14 -0.19 11.11
C ALA A 55 11.50 -0.43 11.78
N ALA A 56 12.40 -1.19 11.13
CA ALA A 56 13.76 -1.39 11.62
C ALA A 56 14.56 -0.08 11.64
N ASP A 57 14.48 0.74 10.58
CA ASP A 57 15.14 2.04 10.52
C ASP A 57 14.70 2.92 11.71
N HIS A 58 13.40 2.96 12.05
CA HIS A 58 12.90 3.67 13.23
C HIS A 58 13.45 3.12 14.56
N ILE A 59 13.53 1.80 14.73
CA ILE A 59 14.14 1.17 15.92
C ILE A 59 15.60 1.62 16.11
N TYR A 60 16.33 1.86 15.01
CA TYR A 60 17.71 2.33 15.04
C TYR A 60 17.86 3.86 14.96
N ASN A 61 16.77 4.62 15.12
CA ASN A 61 16.75 6.10 14.99
C ASN A 61 17.24 6.61 13.63
N ILE A 62 17.04 5.83 12.57
CA ILE A 62 17.31 6.21 11.19
C ILE A 62 16.01 6.79 10.60
N PRO A 63 16.02 8.05 10.13
CA PRO A 63 14.80 8.67 9.62
C PRO A 63 14.38 8.07 8.27
N HIS A 64 13.09 7.81 8.09
CA HIS A 64 12.50 7.46 6.81
C HIS A 64 11.23 8.27 6.53
N ILE A 65 10.79 8.26 5.27
CA ILE A 65 9.56 8.92 4.84
C ILE A 65 8.63 7.87 4.24
N ASN A 66 7.51 7.62 4.92
CA ASN A 66 6.44 6.78 4.39
C ASN A 66 5.59 7.59 3.39
N LYS A 67 5.76 7.29 2.09
CA LYS A 67 4.99 7.94 1.00
C LYS A 67 3.63 7.29 0.73
N GLY A 68 3.26 6.25 1.48
CA GLY A 68 2.08 5.43 1.22
C GLY A 68 2.24 4.53 0.00
N VAL A 69 1.11 3.93 -0.39
CA VAL A 69 1.02 2.99 -1.52
C VAL A 69 0.07 3.49 -2.59
N ILE A 70 0.36 3.13 -3.86
CA ILE A 70 -0.51 3.40 -5.01
C ILE A 70 -1.25 2.15 -5.52
N GLY A 71 -1.12 1.01 -4.83
CA GLY A 71 -1.83 -0.22 -5.21
C GLY A 71 -1.29 -0.93 -6.46
N LEU A 72 -0.01 -0.77 -6.78
CA LEU A 72 0.63 -1.48 -7.89
C LEU A 72 0.64 -2.99 -7.63
N SER A 73 0.13 -3.75 -8.60
CA SER A 73 0.15 -5.21 -8.63
C SER A 73 0.41 -5.69 -10.05
N THR A 74 1.10 -6.83 -10.17
CA THR A 74 1.40 -7.48 -11.45
C THR A 74 1.11 -8.97 -11.32
N VAL A 75 0.65 -9.58 -12.41
CA VAL A 75 0.39 -11.02 -12.49
C VAL A 75 0.74 -11.52 -13.89
N LYS A 76 1.29 -12.74 -13.96
CA LYS A 76 1.53 -13.46 -15.20
C LYS A 76 0.58 -14.65 -15.26
N VAL A 77 -0.19 -14.75 -16.34
CA VAL A 77 -1.14 -15.82 -16.60
C VAL A 77 -0.81 -16.40 -17.98
N PHE A 78 -0.18 -17.57 -18.01
CA PHE A 78 0.38 -18.17 -19.23
C PHE A 78 1.31 -17.19 -19.98
N ASN A 79 0.94 -16.83 -21.22
CA ASN A 79 1.67 -15.90 -22.08
C ASN A 79 1.20 -14.44 -21.94
N LEU A 80 0.33 -14.15 -20.98
CA LEU A 80 -0.19 -12.81 -20.72
C LEU A 80 0.42 -12.25 -19.44
N ASN A 81 0.94 -11.03 -19.54
CA ASN A 81 1.36 -10.23 -18.39
C ASN A 81 0.31 -9.12 -18.19
N ALA A 82 -0.22 -9.02 -16.99
CA ALA A 82 -1.16 -7.97 -16.60
C ALA A 82 -0.57 -7.18 -15.42
N ALA A 83 -0.79 -5.88 -15.45
CA ALA A 83 -0.40 -4.97 -14.38
C ALA A 83 -1.56 -4.00 -14.11
N ALA A 84 -1.75 -3.65 -12.85
CA ALA A 84 -2.69 -2.65 -12.42
C ALA A 84 -2.02 -1.75 -11.38
N THR A 85 -2.27 -0.46 -11.47
CA THR A 85 -1.80 0.54 -10.50
C THR A 85 -2.83 1.65 -10.38
N GLY A 86 -2.87 2.30 -9.22
CA GLY A 86 -3.76 3.41 -8.96
C GLY A 86 -5.21 3.03 -8.70
N LEU A 87 -6.11 4.01 -8.86
CA LEU A 87 -7.54 3.85 -8.65
C LEU A 87 -8.23 3.52 -9.97
N ASN A 88 -9.06 2.48 -9.97
CA ASN A 88 -9.88 2.13 -11.13
C ASN A 88 -11.20 2.92 -11.14
N GLU A 89 -11.90 2.89 -12.27
CA GLU A 89 -13.18 3.61 -12.45
C GLU A 89 -14.20 3.27 -11.37
N LYS A 90 -14.31 2.00 -10.95
CA LYS A 90 -15.23 1.58 -9.89
C LYS A 90 -14.93 2.26 -8.55
N LYS A 91 -13.65 2.43 -8.20
CA LYS A 91 -13.21 3.13 -6.98
C LYS A 91 -13.34 4.65 -7.10
N LEU A 92 -13.28 5.19 -8.31
CA LEU A 92 -13.41 6.63 -8.57
C LEU A 92 -14.87 7.08 -8.69
N LYS A 93 -15.83 6.26 -9.15
CA LYS A 93 -17.26 6.64 -9.23
C LYS A 93 -17.85 7.27 -7.95
N PRO A 94 -17.59 6.74 -6.74
CA PRO A 94 -18.05 7.37 -5.51
C PRO A 94 -17.18 8.56 -5.07
N MET A 95 -16.03 8.78 -5.71
CA MET A 95 -15.08 9.85 -5.40
C MET A 95 -15.30 10.99 -6.41
N VAL A 96 -15.84 12.12 -5.95
CA VAL A 96 -16.09 13.30 -6.80
C VAL A 96 -14.74 13.92 -7.20
N PHE A 97 -14.05 13.32 -8.18
CA PHE A 97 -12.79 13.80 -8.73
C PHE A 97 -12.69 13.46 -10.22
N LEU A 98 -12.25 14.45 -11.00
CA LEU A 98 -12.16 14.45 -12.46
C LEU A 98 -11.40 13.21 -12.96
N THR A 99 -12.08 12.36 -13.74
CA THR A 99 -11.53 11.13 -14.32
C THR A 99 -10.46 11.43 -15.39
N THR A 100 -9.20 11.11 -15.11
CA THR A 100 -8.20 10.80 -16.15
C THR A 100 -7.77 9.35 -15.97
N LEU A 101 -8.39 8.45 -16.74
CA LEU A 101 -8.18 7.02 -16.71
C LEU A 101 -6.95 6.66 -17.57
N PHE A 102 -5.80 6.36 -16.97
CA PHE A 102 -4.69 5.69 -17.67
C PHE A 102 -4.73 4.18 -17.37
N ILE A 103 -5.54 3.43 -18.09
CA ILE A 103 -5.38 1.97 -18.19
C ILE A 103 -4.41 1.71 -19.33
N SER A 104 -3.12 1.64 -19.03
CA SER A 104 -2.16 1.10 -19.99
C SER A 104 -2.17 -0.43 -19.84
N PHE A 105 -2.76 -1.13 -20.82
CA PHE A 105 -2.42 -2.53 -21.07
C PHE A 105 -1.00 -2.58 -21.61
N LEU A 106 -0.01 -2.43 -20.73
CA LEU A 106 1.37 -2.61 -21.14
C LEU A 106 1.59 -4.11 -21.30
N ARG A 107 1.68 -4.58 -22.56
CA ARG A 107 2.32 -5.86 -22.90
C ARG A 107 3.78 -5.74 -22.45
N ILE A 108 4.05 -6.03 -21.19
CA ILE A 108 5.41 -6.13 -20.68
C ILE A 108 6.02 -7.37 -21.34
N LYS A 109 6.83 -7.19 -22.38
CA LYS A 109 7.82 -8.19 -22.76
C LYS A 109 8.86 -8.19 -21.63
N LEU A 110 8.74 -9.13 -20.71
CA LEU A 110 9.86 -9.49 -19.85
C LEU A 110 10.92 -10.08 -20.79
N ALA A 111 12.01 -9.34 -20.99
CA ALA A 111 13.23 -9.84 -21.63
C ALA A 111 13.94 -10.81 -20.68
#